data_AF-A0A947RG81-F1
#
_entry.id   AF-A0A947RG81-F1
#
_cell.length_a   1.000
_cell.length_b   1.000
_cell.length_c   1.000
_cell.angle_alpha   90.00
_cell.angle_beta   90.00
_cell.angle_gamma   90.00
#
_symmetry.space_group_name_H-M   'P 1'
#
loop_
_entity.id
_entity.type
_entity.pdbx_description
1 polymer ?
#
loop_
_entity_poly.entity_id
_entity_poly.type
_entity_poly.pdbx_seq_one_letter_code
_entity_poly.pdbx_strand_id
1 'polypeptide(L)' 'MITNVVPFRFYQVRPNDEGMTINDIGIRFDVAPEKVKRDNADPHAPLTPGEMLFIQYS' A
#
# COMPACT_ATOMS: atom_id res chain seq x y z
N MET A 1 2.40 24.27 17.15
CA MET A 1 2.56 22.85 16.79
C MET A 1 2.08 22.69 15.36
N ILE A 2 2.96 22.32 14.43
CA ILE A 2 2.54 21.93 13.08
C ILE A 2 2.33 20.43 13.14
N THR A 3 1.07 20.00 13.16
CA THR A 3 0.73 18.59 12.97
C THR A 3 0.97 18.31 11.50
N ASN A 4 2.11 17.70 11.14
CA ASN A 4 2.33 17.19 9.80
C ASN A 4 1.33 16.03 9.60
N VAL A 5 0.13 16.37 9.13
CA VAL A 5 -0.88 15.38 8.77
C VAL A 5 -0.38 14.73 7.51
N VAL A 6 0.13 13.51 7.64
CA VAL A 6 0.52 12.70 6.50
C VAL A 6 -0.76 12.07 5.95
N PRO A 7 -1.18 12.39 4.72
CA PRO A 7 -2.37 11.79 4.14
C PRO A 7 -2.20 10.27 4.02
N PHE A 8 -3.21 9.51 4.42
CA PHE A 8 -3.19 8.04 4.32
C PHE A 8 -4.54 7.52 3.82
N ARG A 9 -4.54 6.30 3.30
CA ARG A 9 -5.71 5.60 2.82
C ARG A 9 -5.57 4.10 3.06
N PHE A 10 -6.70 3.46 3.40
CA PHE A 10 -6.81 2.01 3.36
C PHE A 10 -7.26 1.58 1.97
N TYR A 11 -6.51 0.69 1.35
CA TYR A 11 -6.87 0.06 0.08
C TYR A 11 -7.20 -1.40 0.31
N GLN A 12 -8.41 -1.80 -0.05
CA GLN A 12 -8.77 -3.20 -0.08
C GLN A 12 -8.37 -3.80 -1.43
N VAL A 13 -7.50 -4.80 -1.40
CA VAL A 13 -7.04 -5.55 -2.58
C VAL A 13 -8.26 -6.19 -3.26
N ARG A 14 -8.45 -5.90 -4.55
CA ARG A 14 -9.54 -6.46 -5.32
C ARG A 14 -9.12 -7.81 -5.92
N PRO A 15 -10.07 -8.68 -6.29
CA PRO A 15 -9.75 -9.92 -7.00
C PRO A 15 -8.94 -9.69 -8.30
N ASN A 16 -9.11 -8.54 -8.95
CA ASN A 16 -8.33 -8.18 -10.15
C ASN A 16 -6.88 -7.74 -9.86
N ASP A 17 -6.53 -7.49 -8.61
CA ASP A 17 -5.15 -7.17 -8.19
C ASP A 17 -4.45 -8.41 -7.59
N GLU A 18 -5.08 -9.58 -7.66
CA GLU A 18 -4.49 -10.85 -7.22
C GLU A 18 -3.20 -11.13 -8.00
N GLY A 19 -2.12 -11.41 -7.28
CA GLY A 19 -0.79 -11.63 -7.86
C GLY A 19 -0.01 -10.34 -8.17
N MET A 20 -0.60 -9.16 -7.97
CA MET A 20 0.19 -7.92 -7.93
C MET A 20 1.03 -7.89 -6.66
N THR A 21 2.20 -7.24 -6.75
CA THR A 21 3.05 -7.01 -5.60
C THR A 21 2.73 -5.67 -4.94
N ILE A 22 3.21 -5.50 -3.71
CA ILE A 22 3.16 -4.21 -3.01
C ILE A 22 3.81 -3.08 -3.84
N ASN A 23 4.84 -3.38 -4.62
CA ASN A 23 5.48 -2.38 -5.49
C ASN A 23 4.53 -1.88 -6.59
N ASP A 24 3.78 -2.78 -7.21
CA ASP A 24 2.86 -2.45 -8.30
C ASP A 24 1.70 -1.58 -7.80
N ILE A 25 1.21 -1.90 -6.59
CA ILE A 25 0.23 -1.06 -5.89
C ILE A 25 0.82 0.31 -5.55
N GLY A 26 2.06 0.37 -5.03
CA GLY A 26 2.75 1.63 -4.73
C GLY A 26 2.85 2.55 -5.95
N ILE A 27 3.18 2.01 -7.12
CA ILE A 27 3.24 2.78 -8.39
C ILE A 27 1.86 3.34 -8.76
N ARG A 28 0.79 2.54 -8.61
CA ARG A 28 -0.60 2.99 -8.84
C ARG A 28 -1.05 4.07 -7.84
N PHE A 29 -0.50 3.98 -6.64
CA PHE A 29 -0.43 4.94 -5.55
C PHE A 29 0.10 6.35 -5.88
N ASP A 30 1.06 6.42 -6.81
CA ASP A 30 2.14 7.42 -6.80
C ASP A 30 2.84 7.49 -5.42
N VAL A 31 3.03 6.33 -4.78
CA VAL A 31 3.66 6.19 -3.46
C VAL A 31 4.92 5.35 -3.57
N ALA A 32 5.99 5.83 -2.94
CA ALA A 32 7.24 5.08 -2.85
C ALA A 32 6.97 3.67 -2.25
N PRO A 33 7.36 2.58 -2.93
CA PRO A 33 7.06 1.22 -2.48
C PRO A 33 7.55 0.93 -1.06
N GLU A 34 8.67 1.56 -0.66
CA GLU A 34 9.25 1.47 0.68
C GLU A 34 8.30 1.91 1.80
N LYS A 35 7.37 2.84 1.52
CA LYS A 35 6.37 3.29 2.50
C LYS A 35 5.24 2.28 2.64
N VAL A 36 4.78 1.71 1.54
CA VAL A 36 3.78 0.62 1.58
C VAL A 36 4.36 -0.63 2.24
N LYS A 37 5.66 -0.91 2.06
CA LYS A 37 6.39 -2.03 2.70
C LYS A 37 6.58 -1.88 4.21
N ARG A 38 6.71 -0.66 4.73
CA ARG A 38 6.96 -0.45 6.16
C ARG A 38 5.73 -0.78 7.01
N ASP A 39 4.55 -0.57 6.43
CA ASP A 39 3.28 -0.72 7.13
C ASP A 39 2.54 -2.04 6.79
N ASN A 40 2.97 -2.78 5.76
CA ASN A 40 2.42 -4.08 5.39
C ASN A 40 3.54 -5.14 5.46
N ALA A 41 3.32 -6.21 6.21
CA ALA A 41 4.36 -7.07 6.79
C ALA A 41 5.29 -7.82 5.80
N ASP A 42 4.98 -7.89 4.50
CA ASP A 42 5.83 -8.55 3.50
C ASP A 42 5.80 -7.88 2.10
N PRO A 43 6.93 -7.31 1.61
CA PRO A 43 7.05 -6.68 0.29
C PRO A 43 6.83 -7.59 -0.92
N HIS A 44 7.12 -8.87 -0.76
CA HIS A 44 7.27 -9.85 -1.85
C HIS A 44 6.17 -10.90 -1.83
N ALA A 45 5.38 -10.95 -0.75
CA ALA A 45 4.18 -11.76 -0.72
C ALA A 45 3.20 -11.28 -1.81
N PRO A 46 2.62 -12.22 -2.58
CA PRO A 46 1.52 -11.88 -3.47
C PRO A 46 0.34 -11.37 -2.65
N LEU A 47 -0.27 -10.28 -3.12
CA LEU A 47 -1.43 -9.69 -2.46
C LEU A 47 -2.63 -10.62 -2.55
N THR A 48 -3.32 -10.79 -1.42
CA THR A 48 -4.52 -11.62 -1.34
C THR A 48 -5.79 -10.78 -1.52
N PRO A 49 -6.77 -11.21 -2.32
CA PRO A 49 -8.04 -10.49 -2.43
C PRO A 49 -8.72 -10.32 -1.07
N GLY A 50 -9.15 -9.10 -0.77
CA GLY A 50 -9.76 -8.74 0.52
C GLY A 50 -8.77 -8.26 1.58
N GLU A 51 -7.47 -8.36 1.33
CA GLU A 51 -6.42 -7.80 2.18
C GLU A 51 -6.52 -6.27 2.26
N MET A 52 -6.30 -5.73 3.45
CA MET A 52 -6.33 -4.29 3.71
C MET A 52 -4.91 -3.75 3.73
N LEU A 53 -4.54 -3.02 2.69
CA LEU A 53 -3.26 -2.33 2.61
C LEU A 53 -3.36 -0.94 3.19
N PHE A 54 -2.42 -0.60 4.05
CA PHE A 54 -2.22 0.79 4.47
C PHE A 54 -1.32 1.50 3.46
N ILE A 55 -1.81 2.62 2.91
CA ILE A 55 -1.10 3.44 1.92
C ILE A 55 -0.93 4.84 2.50
N GLN A 56 0.32 5.26 2.68
CA GLN A 56 0.66 6.59 3.17
C GLN A 56 1.18 7.46 2.01
N TYR A 57 0.48 8.56 1.72
CA TYR A 57 0.88 9.57 0.73
C TYR A 57 1.77 10.60 1.41
N SER A 58 2.85 10.98 0.75
CA SER A 58 3.86 11.87 1.35
C SER A 58 4.54 12.70 0.29
#